data_AF-A0A0C2GXL5-F1
#
_entry.id   AF-A0A0C2GXL5-F1
#
_cell.length_a   1.000
_cell.length_b   1.000
_cell.length_c   1.000
_cell.angle_alpha   90.00
_cell.angle_beta   90.00
_cell.angle_gamma   90.00
#
_symmetry.space_group_name_H-M   'P 1'
#
loop_
_entity.id
_entity.type
_entity.pdbx_description
1 polymer ?
#
loop_
_entity_poly.entity_id
_entity_poly.type
_entity_poly.pdbx_seq_one_letter_code
_entity_poly.pdbx_strand_id
1 'polypeptide(L)'
;MSCEVTGLHISDLWIYFMQFDLCFVILNLQSGERCCVAVKFLCGWMRCNRKRSQRVLNAHLERLTLLKKLNVAICDEDPHMGICLFHWRLINYGKPGVALTNEELNSWEADETRLEKCEHSEDSMLEGVESHFERLPVRASDAIVHFIYTAKNRMNTVE
;
A
#
# COMPACT_ATOMS: atom_id res chain seq x y z
N MET A 1 -30.01 16.71 13.21
CA MET A 1 -29.85 15.82 14.38
C MET A 1 -28.55 16.21 15.05
N SER A 2 -28.64 16.76 16.25
CA SER A 2 -27.52 17.30 17.01
C SER A 2 -26.98 16.20 17.91
N CYS A 3 -25.72 15.79 17.73
CA CYS A 3 -25.07 14.83 18.61
C CYS A 3 -24.24 15.58 19.65
N GLU A 4 -24.68 15.53 20.90
CA GLU A 4 -23.88 15.94 22.06
C GLU A 4 -22.78 14.89 22.30
N VAL A 5 -21.55 15.38 22.46
CA VAL A 5 -20.35 14.55 22.63
C VAL A 5 -19.98 14.55 24.11
N THR A 6 -20.27 13.46 24.81
CA THR A 6 -19.76 13.22 26.17
C THR A 6 -18.83 12.01 26.15
N GLY A 7 -17.54 12.25 26.41
CA GLY A 7 -16.59 11.21 26.79
C GLY A 7 -15.63 10.72 25.70
N LEU A 8 -14.96 11.61 24.98
CA LEU A 8 -13.82 11.23 24.12
C LEU A 8 -12.51 11.74 24.71
N HIS A 9 -11.57 10.82 24.91
CA HIS A 9 -10.20 11.13 25.28
C HIS A 9 -9.58 11.94 24.13
N ILE A 10 -8.86 13.02 24.45
CA ILE A 10 -8.40 14.00 23.46
C ILE A 10 -7.56 13.35 22.35
N SER A 11 -6.84 12.26 22.63
CA SER A 11 -6.06 11.48 21.64
C SER A 11 -6.90 10.83 20.53
N ASP A 12 -8.16 10.48 20.79
CA ASP A 12 -9.03 9.82 19.81
C ASP A 12 -9.70 10.83 18.86
N LEU A 13 -9.82 12.09 19.29
CA LEU A 13 -10.44 13.19 18.52
C LEU A 13 -9.57 13.72 17.37
N TRP A 14 -8.25 13.52 17.40
CA TRP A 14 -7.35 14.03 16.36
C TRP A 14 -7.34 13.17 15.09
N ILE A 15 -7.60 11.87 15.21
CA ILE A 15 -7.89 11.02 14.05
C ILE A 15 -9.12 11.56 13.31
N TYR A 16 -10.13 12.10 14.02
CA TYR A 16 -11.37 12.59 13.40
C TYR A 16 -11.22 13.89 12.62
N PHE A 17 -10.38 14.84 13.06
CA PHE A 17 -10.37 16.18 12.47
C PHE A 17 -9.66 16.23 11.10
N MET A 18 -8.69 15.35 10.85
CA MET A 18 -8.03 15.23 9.53
C MET A 18 -8.80 14.29 8.59
N GLN A 19 -9.57 13.34 9.10
CA GLN A 19 -10.19 12.28 8.30
C GLN A 19 -11.55 12.68 7.69
N PHE A 20 -12.18 13.75 8.20
CA PHE A 20 -13.47 14.27 7.73
C PHE A 20 -13.40 14.96 6.36
N ASP A 21 -12.37 15.77 6.08
CA ASP A 21 -12.15 16.36 4.74
C ASP A 21 -11.62 15.34 3.72
N LEU A 22 -10.99 14.27 4.21
CA LEU A 22 -10.18 13.35 3.41
C LEU A 22 -10.98 12.40 2.49
N CYS A 23 -12.27 12.17 2.80
CA CYS A 23 -13.18 11.33 2.01
C CYS A 23 -14.32 12.10 1.33
N PHE A 24 -14.49 13.40 1.58
CA PHE A 24 -15.69 14.14 1.15
C PHE A 24 -15.53 14.90 -0.18
N VAL A 25 -14.38 14.82 -0.86
CA VAL A 25 -14.29 15.30 -2.25
C VAL A 25 -15.06 14.33 -3.14
N ILE A 26 -16.35 14.65 -3.36
CA ILE A 26 -17.23 13.93 -4.28
C ILE A 26 -16.81 14.32 -5.70
N LEU A 27 -15.80 13.63 -6.23
CA LEU A 27 -15.61 13.56 -7.67
C LEU A 27 -16.67 12.62 -8.21
N ASN A 28 -17.35 13.00 -9.31
CA ASN A 28 -18.27 12.13 -10.06
C ASN A 28 -17.49 11.01 -10.78
N LEU A 29 -16.84 10.15 -10.01
CA LEU A 29 -16.10 8.98 -10.50
C LEU A 29 -16.99 7.76 -10.50
N GLN A 30 -16.85 6.92 -11.52
CA GLN A 30 -17.50 5.61 -11.52
C GLN A 30 -16.89 4.71 -10.45
N SER A 31 -17.65 3.71 -10.00
CA SER A 31 -17.19 2.74 -8.97
C SER A 31 -15.81 2.17 -9.30
N GLY A 32 -15.59 1.75 -10.55
CA GLY A 32 -14.33 1.16 -11.00
C GLY A 32 -13.13 2.13 -11.08
N GLU A 33 -13.36 3.44 -10.93
CA GLU A 33 -12.32 4.47 -10.98
C GLU A 33 -11.90 4.95 -9.58
N ARG A 34 -12.64 4.53 -8.55
CA ARG A 34 -12.41 4.92 -7.16
C ARG A 34 -11.46 3.97 -6.48
N CYS A 35 -10.86 4.41 -5.38
CA CYS A 35 -10.07 3.55 -4.51
C CYS A 35 -10.95 2.43 -3.89
N CYS A 36 -10.40 1.22 -3.79
CA CYS A 36 -11.07 0.08 -3.16
C CYS A 36 -11.03 0.13 -1.62
N VAL A 37 -10.31 1.07 -1.01
CA VAL A 37 -10.16 1.12 0.44
C VAL A 37 -11.39 1.76 1.08
N ALA A 38 -11.92 1.10 2.11
CA ALA A 38 -12.86 1.64 3.06
C ALA A 38 -12.16 1.95 4.38
N VAL A 39 -12.57 3.02 5.04
CA VAL A 39 -11.98 3.47 6.31
C VAL A 39 -13.05 3.46 7.39
N LYS A 40 -12.70 3.05 8.61
CA LYS A 40 -13.64 3.00 9.74
C LYS A 40 -13.73 4.35 10.44
N PHE A 41 -14.94 4.91 10.49
CA PHE A 41 -15.32 6.10 11.22
C PHE A 41 -16.32 5.74 12.33
N LEU A 42 -16.69 6.70 13.21
CA LEU A 42 -17.77 6.49 14.20
C LEU A 42 -19.10 6.13 13.54
N CYS A 43 -19.39 6.71 12.38
CA CYS A 43 -20.62 6.48 11.64
C CYS A 43 -20.61 5.16 10.84
N GLY A 44 -19.51 4.40 10.89
CA GLY A 44 -19.34 3.15 10.18
C GLY A 44 -18.20 3.18 9.18
N TRP A 45 -18.20 2.21 8.27
CA TRP A 45 -17.22 2.13 7.20
C TRP A 45 -17.62 3.04 6.04
N MET A 46 -16.68 3.85 5.56
CA MET A 46 -16.89 4.68 4.38
C MET A 46 -15.84 4.38 3.32
N ARG A 47 -16.29 4.10 2.09
CA ARG A 47 -15.42 3.90 0.94
C ARG A 47 -14.74 5.21 0.55
N CYS A 48 -13.46 5.13 0.24
CA CYS A 48 -12.71 6.26 -0.29
C CYS A 48 -13.28 6.76 -1.64
N ASN A 49 -13.41 8.07 -1.79
CA ASN A 49 -13.87 8.71 -3.03
C ASN A 49 -12.73 9.15 -3.96
N ARG A 50 -11.46 8.94 -3.58
CA ARG A 50 -10.31 9.34 -4.39
C ARG A 50 -10.15 8.44 -5.62
N LYS A 51 -9.65 9.03 -6.71
CA LYS A 51 -9.30 8.31 -7.93
C LYS A 51 -8.25 7.23 -7.63
N ARG A 52 -8.47 6.02 -8.12
CA ARG A 52 -7.45 4.96 -8.07
C ARG A 52 -6.23 5.36 -8.89
N SER A 53 -5.05 5.07 -8.37
CA SER A 53 -3.81 5.14 -9.15
C SER A 53 -3.65 3.84 -9.96
N GLN A 54 -2.50 3.67 -10.60
CA GLN A 54 -2.14 2.42 -11.27
C GLN A 54 -1.74 1.32 -10.27
N ARG A 55 -1.71 1.62 -8.97
CA ARG A 55 -1.28 0.70 -7.92
C ARG A 55 -2.40 -0.22 -7.47
N VAL A 56 -2.01 -1.41 -7.03
CA VAL A 56 -2.91 -2.47 -6.58
C VAL A 56 -2.63 -2.79 -5.12
N LEU A 57 -3.69 -3.00 -4.34
CA LEU A 57 -3.59 -3.56 -3.00
C LEU A 57 -3.19 -5.04 -3.12
N ASN A 58 -1.93 -5.32 -2.80
CA ASN A 58 -1.39 -6.68 -2.79
C ASN A 58 -1.29 -7.23 -1.36
N ALA A 59 -0.97 -8.52 -1.24
CA ALA A 59 -0.84 -9.19 0.06
C ALA A 59 0.25 -8.57 0.96
N HIS A 60 1.24 -7.87 0.39
CA HIS A 60 2.23 -7.13 1.19
C HIS A 60 1.59 -5.92 1.88
N LEU A 61 0.84 -5.10 1.12
CA LEU A 61 0.14 -3.95 1.67
C LEU A 61 -0.93 -4.36 2.69
N GLU A 62 -1.67 -5.45 2.45
CA GLU A 62 -2.61 -6.01 3.44
C GLU A 62 -1.91 -6.43 4.74
N ARG A 63 -0.73 -7.04 4.66
CA ARG A 63 0.05 -7.36 5.87
C ARG A 63 0.48 -6.11 6.61
N LEU A 64 0.89 -5.05 5.90
CA LEU A 64 1.25 -3.77 6.51
C LEU A 64 0.06 -3.11 7.21
N THR A 65 -1.14 -3.16 6.64
CA THR A 65 -2.34 -2.58 7.29
C THR A 65 -2.64 -3.27 8.61
N LEU A 66 -2.54 -4.61 8.66
CA LEU A 66 -2.74 -5.40 9.87
C LEU A 66 -1.65 -5.12 10.92
N LEU A 67 -0.38 -5.10 10.52
CA LEU A 67 0.75 -4.83 11.43
C LEU A 67 0.65 -3.45 12.07
N LYS A 68 0.28 -2.45 11.28
CA LYS A 68 0.10 -1.06 11.74
C LYS A 68 -1.24 -0.81 12.44
N LYS A 69 -2.12 -1.82 12.49
CA LYS A 69 -3.49 -1.71 13.02
C LYS A 69 -4.25 -0.52 12.43
N LEU A 70 -4.10 -0.30 11.12
CA LEU A 70 -4.79 0.78 10.43
C LEU A 70 -6.29 0.45 10.36
N ASN A 71 -7.14 1.46 10.57
CA ASN A 71 -8.59 1.35 10.47
C ASN A 71 -9.07 1.34 9.01
N VAL A 72 -8.53 0.43 8.20
CA VAL A 72 -8.77 0.31 6.76
C VAL A 72 -9.24 -1.11 6.42
N ALA A 73 -10.12 -1.22 5.43
CA ALA A 73 -10.66 -2.46 4.88
C ALA A 73 -10.79 -2.35 3.36
N ILE A 74 -11.11 -3.45 2.70
CA ILE A 74 -11.42 -3.49 1.27
C ILE A 74 -12.93 -3.37 1.10
N CYS A 75 -13.37 -2.49 0.22
CA CYS A 75 -14.76 -2.32 -0.16
C CYS A 75 -15.17 -3.40 -1.16
N ASP A 76 -16.34 -3.99 -0.95
CA ASP A 76 -16.93 -5.04 -1.77
C ASP A 76 -17.82 -4.52 -2.91
N GLU A 77 -17.99 -3.20 -3.04
CA GLU A 77 -18.78 -2.57 -4.10
C GLU A 77 -18.27 -2.87 -5.53
N ASP A 78 -16.96 -3.08 -5.70
CA ASP A 78 -16.34 -3.36 -7.00
C ASP A 78 -15.14 -4.31 -6.82
N PRO A 79 -15.05 -5.41 -7.58
CA PRO A 79 -14.01 -6.43 -7.42
C PRO A 79 -12.64 -6.01 -7.97
N HIS A 80 -12.31 -4.72 -7.94
CA HIS A 80 -10.96 -4.24 -8.25
C HIS A 80 -10.12 -4.07 -6.99
N MET A 81 -8.82 -4.34 -7.09
CA MET A 81 -7.87 -4.08 -6.01
C MET A 81 -7.13 -2.74 -6.16
N GLY A 82 -7.63 -1.82 -7.01
CA GLY A 82 -7.00 -0.52 -7.25
C GLY A 82 -7.08 0.44 -6.04
N ILE A 83 -5.95 1.02 -5.67
CA ILE A 83 -5.84 1.96 -4.52
C ILE A 83 -5.48 3.37 -4.98
N CYS A 84 -5.86 4.40 -4.22
CA CYS A 84 -5.38 5.75 -4.48
C CYS A 84 -3.97 5.95 -3.93
N LEU A 85 -3.27 6.95 -4.47
CA LEU A 85 -1.89 7.27 -4.07
C LEU A 85 -1.79 7.63 -2.58
N PHE A 86 -2.78 8.37 -2.06
CA PHE A 86 -2.86 8.71 -0.64
C PHE A 86 -2.89 7.46 0.25
N HIS A 87 -3.77 6.49 -0.04
CA HIS A 87 -3.85 5.27 0.76
C HIS A 87 -2.60 4.41 0.63
N TRP A 88 -2.00 4.36 -0.55
CA TRP A 88 -0.71 3.68 -0.70
C TRP A 88 0.38 4.32 0.19
N ARG A 89 0.48 5.65 0.22
CA ARG A 89 1.42 6.37 1.11
C ARG A 89 1.11 6.16 2.59
N LEU A 90 -0.17 6.20 2.96
CA LEU A 90 -0.61 5.93 4.33
C LEU A 90 -0.20 4.53 4.80
N ILE A 91 -0.37 3.52 3.95
CA ILE A 91 -0.04 2.14 4.30
C ILE A 91 1.48 1.97 4.41
N ASN A 92 2.27 2.54 3.50
CA ASN A 92 3.73 2.39 3.51
C ASN A 92 4.40 3.23 4.59
N TYR A 93 4.05 4.52 4.69
CA TYR A 93 4.81 5.49 5.49
C TYR A 93 4.07 5.95 6.74
N GLY A 94 2.76 5.72 6.83
CA GLY A 94 1.96 6.09 8.01
C GLY A 94 2.48 5.43 9.29
N LYS A 95 2.56 6.23 10.35
CA LYS A 95 2.94 5.80 11.70
C LYS A 95 1.68 5.72 12.58
N PRO A 96 1.43 4.58 13.26
CA PRO A 96 0.28 4.46 14.15
C PRO A 96 0.34 5.49 15.29
N GLY A 97 -0.78 6.15 15.58
CA GLY A 97 -0.89 7.09 16.70
C GLY A 97 -0.19 8.45 16.51
N VAL A 98 0.41 8.69 15.34
CA VAL A 98 1.01 9.99 14.99
C VAL A 98 0.12 10.69 13.98
N ALA A 99 -0.36 11.89 14.32
CA ALA A 99 -1.10 12.71 13.39
C ALA A 99 -0.18 13.22 12.28
N LEU A 100 -0.66 13.21 11.04
CA LEU A 100 0.00 13.85 9.92
C LEU A 100 0.03 15.36 10.15
N THR A 101 1.17 16.00 9.88
CA THR A 101 1.19 17.47 9.79
C THR A 101 0.48 17.91 8.51
N ASN A 102 0.07 19.18 8.45
CA ASN A 102 -0.55 19.72 7.23
C ASN A 102 0.42 19.66 6.03
N GLU A 103 1.71 19.84 6.26
CA GLU A 103 2.74 19.72 5.23
C GLU A 103 2.85 18.28 4.71
N GLU A 104 2.81 17.29 5.60
CA GLU A 104 2.81 15.88 5.23
C GLU A 104 1.54 15.51 4.46
N LEU A 105 0.37 15.96 4.93
CA LEU A 105 -0.91 15.75 4.26
C LEU A 105 -0.88 16.32 2.83
N ASN A 106 -0.47 17.59 2.67
CA ASN A 106 -0.36 18.23 1.36
C ASN A 106 0.62 17.48 0.43
N SER A 107 1.75 17.03 0.98
CA SER A 107 2.71 16.20 0.25
C SER A 107 2.09 14.87 -0.20
N TRP A 108 1.26 14.27 0.64
CA TRP A 108 0.61 12.99 0.36
C TRP A 108 -0.60 13.10 -0.57
N GLU A 109 -1.20 14.29 -0.68
CA GLU A 109 -2.23 14.61 -1.65
C GLU A 109 -1.67 15.06 -3.01
N ALA A 110 -0.39 15.47 -3.05
CA ALA A 110 0.28 15.86 -4.28
C ALA A 110 0.35 14.70 -5.28
N ASP A 111 0.40 15.04 -6.56
CA ASP A 111 0.53 14.10 -7.67
C ASP A 111 1.73 13.16 -7.50
N GLU A 112 1.67 12.02 -8.19
CA GLU A 112 2.72 11.01 -8.16
C GLU A 112 4.05 11.59 -8.63
N THR A 113 5.03 11.54 -7.74
CA THR A 113 6.37 12.04 -8.01
C THR A 113 7.11 11.11 -8.97
N ARG A 114 8.17 11.61 -9.62
CA ARG A 114 9.00 10.78 -10.52
C ARG A 114 9.66 9.59 -9.81
N LEU A 115 9.94 9.71 -8.52
CA LEU A 115 10.55 8.65 -7.70
C LEU A 115 9.57 7.49 -7.48
N GLU A 116 8.33 7.79 -7.11
CA GLU A 116 7.28 6.78 -6.91
C GLU A 116 6.97 6.02 -8.20
N LYS A 117 7.07 6.68 -9.36
CA LYS A 117 6.95 6.00 -10.67
C LYS A 117 8.06 4.97 -10.91
N CYS A 118 9.27 5.19 -10.38
CA CYS A 118 10.36 4.23 -10.50
C CYS A 118 10.19 3.03 -9.57
N GLU A 119 9.71 3.22 -8.33
CA GLU A 119 9.45 2.10 -7.41
C GLU A 119 8.44 1.10 -7.99
N HIS A 120 7.47 1.58 -8.78
CA HIS A 120 6.54 0.70 -9.51
C HIS A 120 7.27 -0.19 -10.55
N SER A 121 8.32 0.34 -11.19
CA SER A 121 9.10 -0.45 -12.15
C SER A 121 9.96 -1.52 -11.46
N GLU A 122 10.44 -1.27 -10.24
CA GLU A 122 11.25 -2.23 -9.49
C GLU A 122 10.41 -3.40 -8.94
N ASP A 123 9.25 -3.11 -8.34
CA ASP A 123 8.33 -4.17 -7.89
C ASP A 123 7.86 -5.05 -9.05
N SER A 124 7.60 -4.44 -10.22
CA SER A 124 7.27 -5.19 -11.44
C SER A 124 8.43 -6.05 -11.95
N MET A 125 9.68 -5.61 -11.77
CA MET A 125 10.85 -6.42 -12.12
C MET A 125 11.00 -7.60 -11.18
N LEU A 126 10.81 -7.42 -9.87
CA LEU A 126 10.92 -8.50 -8.88
C LEU A 126 9.85 -9.58 -9.08
N GLU A 127 8.61 -9.20 -9.35
CA GLU A 127 7.50 -10.14 -9.60
C GLU A 127 7.73 -10.95 -10.91
N GLY A 128 8.27 -10.30 -11.95
CA GLY A 128 8.68 -10.97 -13.19
C GLY A 128 9.85 -11.94 -12.99
N VAL A 129 10.80 -11.59 -12.11
CA VAL A 129 11.96 -12.42 -11.79
C VAL A 129 11.54 -13.66 -10.98
N GLU A 130 10.76 -13.50 -9.91
CA GLU A 130 10.30 -14.62 -9.08
C GLU A 130 9.54 -15.68 -9.90
N SER A 131 8.60 -15.25 -10.74
CA SER A 131 7.83 -16.16 -11.60
C SER A 131 8.67 -16.91 -12.64
N HIS A 132 9.78 -16.31 -13.09
CA HIS A 132 10.72 -16.98 -14.00
C HIS A 132 11.58 -18.01 -13.26
N PHE A 133 12.06 -17.68 -12.05
CA PHE A 133 12.89 -18.58 -11.24
C PHE A 133 12.15 -19.87 -10.84
N GLU A 134 10.85 -19.81 -10.55
CA GLU A 134 10.04 -20.99 -10.24
C GLU A 134 9.89 -21.97 -11.42
N ARG A 135 10.04 -21.50 -12.65
CA ARG A 135 9.85 -22.29 -13.88
C ARG A 135 11.16 -22.78 -14.49
N LEU A 136 12.29 -22.50 -13.87
CA LEU A 136 13.58 -22.98 -14.38
C LEU A 136 13.63 -24.51 -14.27
N PRO A 137 13.82 -25.24 -15.38
CA PRO A 137 13.92 -26.69 -15.36
C PRO A 137 15.31 -27.10 -14.85
N VAL A 138 15.53 -26.95 -13.55
CA VAL A 138 16.80 -27.28 -12.90
C VAL A 138 16.65 -28.63 -12.19
N ARG A 139 17.43 -29.61 -12.62
CA ARG A 139 17.57 -30.87 -11.88
C ARG A 139 18.49 -30.61 -10.69
N ALA A 140 18.04 -30.98 -9.48
CA ALA A 140 18.78 -30.71 -8.24
C ALA A 140 20.21 -31.28 -8.26
N SER A 141 20.44 -32.42 -8.92
CA SER A 141 21.77 -33.02 -9.10
C SER A 141 22.72 -32.11 -9.88
N ASP A 142 22.24 -31.50 -10.96
CA ASP A 142 23.07 -30.80 -11.94
C ASP A 142 23.39 -29.38 -11.44
N ALA A 143 22.44 -28.73 -10.77
CA ALA A 143 22.65 -27.44 -10.12
C ALA A 143 23.68 -27.50 -9.00
N ILE A 144 23.62 -28.51 -8.13
CA ILE A 144 24.56 -28.65 -7.02
C ILE A 144 25.98 -28.92 -7.56
N VAL A 145 26.11 -29.83 -8.53
CA VAL A 145 27.41 -30.14 -9.15
C VAL A 145 27.99 -28.90 -9.85
N HIS A 146 27.18 -28.18 -10.63
CA HIS A 146 27.63 -26.97 -11.32
C HIS A 146 27.98 -25.83 -10.35
N PHE A 147 27.21 -25.66 -9.27
CA PHE A 147 27.49 -24.68 -8.22
C PHE A 147 28.82 -24.98 -7.53
N ILE A 148 29.03 -26.23 -7.09
CA ILE A 148 30.27 -26.67 -6.43
C ILE A 148 31.47 -26.50 -7.37
N TYR A 149 31.33 -26.91 -8.64
CA TYR A 149 32.38 -26.79 -9.65
C TYR A 149 32.75 -25.32 -9.90
N THR A 150 31.75 -24.46 -10.06
CA THR A 150 31.94 -23.02 -10.32
C THR A 150 32.53 -22.30 -9.11
N ALA A 151 32.02 -22.57 -7.90
CA ALA A 151 32.52 -21.98 -6.67
C ALA A 151 33.99 -22.37 -6.41
N LYS A 152 34.34 -23.65 -6.59
CA LYS A 152 35.72 -24.12 -6.44
C LYS A 152 36.67 -23.52 -7.47
N ASN A 153 36.24 -23.35 -8.70
CA ASN A 153 37.12 -22.86 -9.77
C ASN A 153 37.21 -21.33 -9.83
N ARG A 154 36.19 -20.58 -9.37
CA ARG A 154 36.26 -19.11 -9.26
C ARG A 154 37.04 -18.64 -8.03
N MET A 155 37.15 -19.44 -6.98
CA MET A 155 38.04 -19.16 -5.84
C MET A 155 39.53 -19.27 -6.21
N ASN A 156 39.87 -19.93 -7.33
CA ASN A 156 41.24 -20.10 -7.80
C ASN A 156 41.66 -19.06 -8.86
N THR A 157 40.80 -18.08 -9.19
CA THR A 157 41.07 -17.04 -10.22
C THR A 157 41.19 -15.63 -9.64
N VAL A 158 41.39 -15.51 -8.32
CA VAL A 158 41.84 -14.24 -7.72
C VAL A 158 43.36 -14.30 -7.66
N GLU A 159 44.01 -13.96 -8.77
CA GLU A 159 45.41 -13.49 -8.76
C GLU A 159 45.44 -11.99 -8.44
#